data_AF-A0A1A1YK88-F1
#
_entry.id   AF-A0A1A1YK88-F1
#
_cell.length_a   1.000
_cell.length_b   1.000
_cell.length_c   1.000
_cell.angle_alpha   90.00
_cell.angle_beta   90.00
_cell.angle_gamma   90.00
#
_symmetry.space_group_name_H-M   'P 1'
#
loop_
_entity.id
_entity.type
_entity.pdbx_description
1 polymer ?
#
loop_
_entity_poly.entity_id
_entity_poly.type
_entity_poly.pdbx_seq_one_letter_code
_entity_poly.pdbx_strand_id
1 'polypeptide(L)'
;MSGNKSVFDSGPVLLDKPETMLKVLTELVADDATSWRGMIDVWDTGDGAAWRVELNDDKGNQAKAVQGQYLVLTYGRLLVLDASEV
;
A
#
# COMPACT_ATOMS: atom_id res chain seq x y z
N MET A 1 23.17 -7.04 -7.79
CA MET A 1 21.70 -6.91 -7.86
C MET A 1 21.40 -5.50 -8.34
N SER A 2 20.85 -5.31 -9.54
CA SER A 2 20.29 -4.03 -9.94
C SER A 2 19.20 -3.70 -8.94
N GLY A 3 19.41 -2.71 -8.07
CA GLY A 3 18.43 -2.35 -7.05
C GLY A 3 17.13 -1.98 -7.74
N ASN A 4 16.09 -2.79 -7.56
CA ASN A 4 14.76 -2.38 -7.96
C ASN A 4 14.43 -1.11 -7.16
N LYS A 5 14.17 -0.02 -7.88
CA LYS A 5 13.73 1.23 -7.29
C LYS A 5 12.42 0.95 -6.54
N SER A 6 12.37 1.27 -5.25
CA SER A 6 11.17 1.09 -4.43
C SER A 6 10.05 1.99 -4.94
N VAL A 7 8.79 1.52 -4.85
CA VAL A 7 7.61 2.35 -5.13
C VAL A 7 7.57 3.59 -4.23
N PHE A 8 8.22 3.55 -3.06
CA PHE A 8 8.28 4.65 -2.10
C PHE A 8 9.46 5.62 -2.32
N ASP A 9 10.41 5.32 -3.21
CA ASP A 9 11.61 6.14 -3.43
C ASP A 9 11.30 7.55 -3.96
N SER A 10 10.10 7.75 -4.52
CA SER A 10 9.67 9.04 -5.07
C SER A 10 8.71 9.79 -4.12
N GLY A 11 8.56 9.32 -2.89
CA GLY A 11 7.68 9.92 -1.88
C GLY A 11 6.36 9.15 -1.67
N PRO A 12 5.32 9.83 -1.17
CA PRO A 12 4.00 9.24 -0.97
C PRO A 12 3.43 8.58 -2.23
N VAL A 13 2.91 7.36 -2.09
CA VAL A 13 2.34 6.59 -3.19
C VAL A 13 0.83 6.81 -3.21
N LEU A 14 0.31 7.48 -4.24
CA LEU A 14 -1.13 7.61 -4.45
C LEU A 14 -1.71 6.25 -4.89
N LEU A 15 -2.72 5.75 -4.17
CA LEU A 15 -3.44 4.52 -4.52
C LEU A 15 -4.61 4.83 -5.47
N ASP A 16 -4.31 5.36 -6.65
CA ASP A 16 -5.32 5.78 -7.63
C ASP A 16 -5.97 4.62 -8.38
N LYS A 17 -5.21 3.54 -8.59
CA LYS A 17 -5.60 2.42 -9.45
C LYS A 17 -5.22 1.05 -8.85
N PRO A 18 -5.92 -0.03 -9.25
CA PRO A 18 -5.61 -1.38 -8.81
C PRO A 18 -4.16 -1.80 -9.06
N GLU A 19 -3.55 -1.37 -10.17
CA GLU A 19 -2.17 -1.70 -10.49
C GLU A 19 -1.18 -1.11 -9.47
N THR A 20 -1.47 0.08 -8.94
CA THR A 20 -0.62 0.72 -7.93
C THR A 20 -0.71 -0.03 -6.60
N MET A 21 -1.91 -0.45 -6.19
CA MET A 21 -2.09 -1.28 -4.98
C MET A 21 -1.39 -2.64 -5.09
N LEU A 22 -1.49 -3.30 -6.24
CA LEU A 22 -0.81 -4.57 -6.50
C LEU A 22 0.72 -4.43 -6.47
N LYS A 23 1.26 -3.32 -7.01
CA LYS A 23 2.69 -3.03 -6.94
C LYS A 23 3.16 -2.87 -5.50
N VAL A 24 2.44 -2.11 -4.68
CA VAL A 24 2.74 -1.96 -3.24
C VAL A 24 2.71 -3.31 -2.54
N LEU A 25 1.66 -4.10 -2.75
CA LEU A 25 1.52 -5.41 -2.12
C LEU A 25 2.66 -6.35 -2.55
N THR A 26 3.02 -6.36 -3.83
CA THR A 26 4.09 -7.19 -4.37
C THR A 26 5.44 -6.78 -3.78
N GLU A 27 5.77 -5.50 -3.75
CA GLU A 27 7.04 -5.02 -3.20
C GLU A 27 7.21 -5.36 -1.73
N LEU A 28 6.16 -5.19 -0.93
CA LEU A 28 6.26 -5.40 0.52
C LEU A 28 6.14 -6.87 0.90
N VAL A 29 5.24 -7.63 0.28
CA VAL A 29 4.85 -8.96 0.75
C VAL A 29 5.47 -10.10 -0.08
N ALA A 30 5.75 -9.91 -1.37
CA ALA A 30 6.15 -11.02 -2.24
C ALA A 30 7.53 -11.58 -1.89
N ASP A 31 8.47 -10.72 -1.48
CA ASP A 31 9.86 -11.14 -1.21
C ASP A 31 10.05 -11.66 0.22
N ASP A 32 9.33 -11.10 1.22
CA ASP A 32 9.44 -11.53 2.61
C ASP A 32 8.12 -11.39 3.39
N ALA A 33 7.34 -12.47 3.35
CA ALA A 33 6.11 -12.60 4.11
C ALA A 33 6.32 -12.68 5.64
N THR A 34 7.57 -12.79 6.12
CA THR A 34 7.86 -12.77 7.57
C THR A 34 7.85 -11.34 8.12
N SER A 35 8.36 -10.39 7.33
CA SER A 35 8.40 -8.95 7.64
C SER A 35 7.06 -8.25 7.38
N TRP A 36 6.40 -8.57 6.26
CA TRP A 36 5.15 -7.91 5.86
C TRP A 36 4.11 -8.93 5.42
N ARG A 37 2.84 -8.66 5.74
CA ARG A 37 1.69 -9.46 5.30
C ARG A 37 0.61 -8.52 4.81
N GLY A 38 -0.12 -8.90 3.78
CA GLY A 38 -1.18 -8.04 3.28
C GLY A 38 -2.15 -8.72 2.35
N MET A 39 -3.18 -7.98 2.01
CA MET A 39 -4.24 -8.38 1.10
C MET A 39 -4.84 -7.17 0.39
N ILE A 40 -5.50 -7.43 -0.73
CA ILE A 40 -6.36 -6.46 -1.41
C ILE A 40 -7.80 -6.94 -1.27
N ASP A 41 -8.65 -6.06 -0.75
CA ASP A 41 -10.09 -6.26 -0.71
C ASP A 41 -10.75 -5.49 -1.85
N VAL A 42 -11.71 -6.13 -2.51
CA VAL A 42 -12.49 -5.54 -3.61
C VAL A 42 -13.96 -5.79 -3.37
N TRP A 43 -14.78 -4.75 -3.48
CA TRP A 43 -16.23 -4.86 -3.35
C TRP A 43 -16.94 -3.93 -4.34
N ASP A 44 -18.15 -4.30 -4.73
CA ASP A 44 -19.00 -3.48 -5.60
C ASP A 44 -19.71 -2.39 -4.80
N THR A 45 -19.76 -1.17 -5.33
CA THR A 45 -20.46 -0.02 -4.74
C THR A 45 -21.74 0.36 -5.48
N GLY A 46 -22.02 -0.25 -6.63
CA GLY A 46 -23.09 0.14 -7.54
C GLY A 46 -22.67 1.18 -8.59
N ASP A 47 -21.67 2.02 -8.27
CA ASP A 47 -21.06 2.99 -9.20
C ASP A 47 -19.69 2.53 -9.73
N GLY A 48 -19.25 1.34 -9.32
CA GLY A 48 -17.97 0.75 -9.67
C GLY A 48 -17.39 -0.11 -8.54
N ALA A 49 -16.24 -0.71 -8.80
CA ALA A 49 -15.49 -1.46 -7.79
C ALA A 49 -14.72 -0.50 -6.87
N ALA A 50 -14.88 -0.66 -5.56
CA ALA A 50 -14.03 -0.05 -4.57
C ALA A 50 -12.92 -1.01 -4.15
N TRP A 51 -11.75 -0.44 -3.85
CA TRP A 51 -10.53 -1.17 -3.57
C TRP A 51 -9.90 -0.69 -2.27
N ARG A 52 -9.35 -1.63 -1.50
CA ARG A 52 -8.55 -1.36 -0.31
C ARG A 52 -7.35 -2.28 -0.27
N VAL A 53 -6.21 -1.74 0.16
CA VAL A 53 -5.04 -2.53 0.54
C VAL A 53 -4.91 -2.53 2.06
N GLU A 54 -4.74 -3.72 2.64
CA GLU A 54 -4.40 -3.90 4.06
C GLU A 54 -3.00 -4.50 4.17
N LEU A 55 -2.14 -3.86 4.96
CA LEU A 55 -0.75 -4.24 5.17
C LEU A 55 -0.45 -4.27 6.67
N ASN A 56 0.26 -5.31 7.11
CA ASN A 56 0.67 -5.51 8.50
C ASN A 56 2.16 -5.83 8.55
N ASP A 57 2.89 -5.18 9.43
CA ASP A 57 4.30 -5.52 9.69
C ASP A 57 4.44 -6.60 10.78
N ASP A 58 5.66 -7.10 10.97
CA ASP A 58 6.04 -8.06 12.00
C ASP A 58 6.01 -7.51 13.44
N LYS A 59 5.80 -6.21 13.59
CA LYS A 59 5.72 -5.49 14.87
C LYS A 59 4.26 -5.23 15.31
N GLY A 60 3.29 -5.67 14.51
CA GLY A 60 1.86 -5.51 14.78
C GLY A 60 1.29 -4.16 14.36
N ASN A 61 2.02 -3.35 13.58
CA ASN A 61 1.46 -2.15 12.97
C ASN A 61 0.64 -2.54 11.74
N GLN A 62 -0.52 -1.89 11.59
CA GLN A 62 -1.42 -2.09 10.47
C GLN A 62 -1.65 -0.78 9.73
N ALA A 63 -1.64 -0.85 8.40
CA ALA A 63 -2.08 0.21 7.50
C ALA A 63 -3.22 -0.29 6.63
N LYS A 64 -4.31 0.48 6.57
CA LYS A 64 -5.47 0.21 5.72
C LYS A 64 -5.72 1.45 4.87
N ALA A 65 -5.51 1.34 3.57
CA ALA A 65 -5.65 2.47 2.66
C ALA A 65 -6.65 2.11 1.56
N VAL A 66 -7.61 2.99 1.32
CA VAL A 66 -8.60 2.86 0.25
C VAL A 66 -8.13 3.60 -1.01
N GLN A 67 -8.77 3.31 -2.13
CA GLN A 67 -8.51 4.00 -3.39
C GLN A 67 -8.65 5.52 -3.23
N GLY A 68 -7.65 6.27 -3.72
CA GLY A 68 -7.56 7.72 -3.61
C GLY A 68 -6.75 8.23 -2.42
N GLN A 69 -6.38 7.37 -1.46
CA GLN A 69 -5.47 7.73 -0.36
C GLN A 69 -4.01 7.54 -0.76
N TYR A 70 -3.12 8.16 0.01
CA TYR A 70 -1.68 8.00 -0.12
C TYR A 70 -1.14 7.04 0.93
N LEU A 71 -0.15 6.25 0.51
CA LEU A 71 0.61 5.38 1.38
C LEU A 71 2.06 5.88 1.46
N VAL A 72 2.56 6.05 2.68
CA VAL A 72 3.92 6.54 2.95
C VAL A 72 4.67 5.51 3.79
N LEU A 73 5.85 5.11 3.34
CA LEU A 73 6.78 4.32 4.14
C LEU A 73 7.83 5.24 4.76
N THR A 74 7.76 5.45 6.07
CA THR A 74 8.71 6.31 6.80
C THR A 74 9.22 5.61 8.04
N TYR A 75 10.54 5.62 8.24
CA TYR A 75 11.21 4.95 9.36
C TYR A 75 10.77 3.48 9.58
N GLY A 76 10.49 2.76 8.48
CA GLY A 76 10.01 1.37 8.52
C GLY A 76 8.56 1.19 8.94
N ARG A 77 7.75 2.25 8.91
CA ARG A 77 6.31 2.22 9.24
C ARG A 77 5.50 2.78 8.08
N LEU A 78 4.37 2.14 7.79
CA LEU A 78 3.38 2.66 6.86
C LEU A 78 2.43 3.65 7.55
N LEU A 79 2.24 4.79 6.89
CA LEU A 79 1.25 5.79 7.23
C LEU A 79 0.29 5.96 6.05
N VAL A 80 -0.98 6.17 6.38
CA VAL A 80 -2.03 6.47 5.41
C VAL A 80 -2.34 7.96 5.53
N LEU A 81 -2.33 8.67 4.40
CA LEU A 81 -2.63 10.09 4.33
C LEU A 81 -3.78 10.33 3.36
N ASP A 82 -4.65 11.26 3.71
CA ASP A 82 -5.66 11.78 2.79
C ASP A 82 -5.04 12.82 1.84
N ALA A 83 -5.70 13.10 0.71
CA ALA A 83 -5.19 14.05 -0.27
C ALA A 83 -5.00 15.48 0.26
N SER A 84 -5.63 15.84 1.39
CA SER A 84 -5.44 17.13 2.07
C SER A 84 -4.18 17.21 2.93
N GLU A 85 -3.49 16.10 3.15
CA GLU A 85 -2.36 15.96 4.07
C GLU A 85 -1.01 15.81 3.35
N VAL A 86 -1.00 15.84 2.01
CA VAL A 86 0.17 15.62 1.13
C VAL A 86 0.60 16.90 0.43
#